data_AF-A0A928W8I4-F1
#
_entry.id   AF-A0A928W8I4-F1
#
_cell.length_a   1.000
_cell.length_b   1.000
_cell.length_c   1.000
_cell.angle_alpha   90.00
_cell.angle_beta   90.00
_cell.angle_gamma   90.00
#
_symmetry.space_group_name_H-M   'P 1'
#
loop_
_entity.id
_entity.type
_entity.pdbx_description
1 polymer ?
#
loop_
_entity_poly.entity_id
_entity_poly.type
_entity_poly.pdbx_seq_one_letter_code
_entity_poly.pdbx_strand_id
1 'polypeptide(L)'
;LGESKTDNCLVAAITEISTQNYQAECSAIAISPSLDAKQYQVLKKRLIKSLGDRRQLRKYELQQRYHLPITPELVSLDDEGWYQKLRIHYFLTVGRSYLADRDAKVARKLIEQGNGSLFLPDFNSSQLGAIVGTLEILGIPVLLQDLTRELRNTDLDLQSLAAIAHSNRQEIKTILNIGIAKNHSPITIVSRLLSKIGCKIKCLRNESQNKKRVRVYQILDSQDERERVFTHWLSIDRQRPGNSLFWSGDRVSNSAQSTACQNGRDYLQLSLDV
;
A
#
# COMPACT_ATOMS: atom_id res chain seq x y z
N LEU A 1 -41.48 18.25 -9.91
CA LEU A 1 -40.92 17.22 -10.83
C LEU A 1 -39.84 17.76 -11.79
N GLY A 2 -39.55 19.08 -11.81
CA GLY A 2 -38.52 19.67 -12.68
C GLY A 2 -37.11 19.82 -12.08
N GLU A 3 -36.98 20.00 -10.76
CA GLU A 3 -35.69 20.31 -10.10
C GLU A 3 -34.71 19.12 -10.06
N SER A 4 -35.19 17.87 -9.88
CA SER A 4 -34.27 16.72 -9.75
C SER A 4 -33.57 16.32 -11.05
N LYS A 5 -34.02 16.80 -12.22
CA LYS A 5 -33.40 16.48 -13.51
C LYS A 5 -32.28 17.45 -13.88
N THR A 6 -32.43 18.72 -13.52
CA THR A 6 -31.41 19.75 -13.74
C THR A 6 -30.20 19.52 -12.84
N ASP A 7 -30.43 19.14 -11.58
CA ASP A 7 -29.36 18.87 -10.61
C ASP A 7 -28.52 17.65 -11.03
N ASN A 8 -29.15 16.59 -11.53
CA ASN A 8 -28.45 15.43 -12.06
C ASN A 8 -27.63 15.75 -13.33
N CYS A 9 -28.09 16.68 -14.18
CA CYS A 9 -27.38 17.12 -15.37
C CYS A 9 -26.13 17.93 -15.02
N LEU A 10 -26.23 18.85 -14.05
CA LEU A 10 -25.11 19.65 -13.58
C LEU A 10 -24.05 18.79 -12.87
N VAL A 11 -24.47 17.84 -12.02
CA VAL A 11 -23.54 16.89 -11.39
C VAL A 11 -22.81 16.06 -12.44
N ALA A 12 -23.51 15.55 -13.45
CA ALA A 12 -22.88 14.80 -14.54
C ALA A 12 -21.82 15.63 -15.29
N ALA A 13 -22.13 16.89 -15.64
CA ALA A 13 -21.19 17.78 -16.30
C ALA A 13 -19.95 18.09 -15.44
N ILE A 14 -20.13 18.34 -14.14
CA ILE A 14 -19.02 18.57 -13.20
C ILE A 14 -18.14 17.32 -13.10
N THR A 15 -18.75 16.13 -13.01
CA THR A 15 -17.99 14.88 -12.95
C THR A 15 -17.20 14.63 -14.24
N GLU A 16 -17.75 14.95 -15.40
CA GLU A 16 -17.08 14.79 -16.68
C GLU A 16 -15.88 15.76 -16.83
N ILE A 17 -16.04 17.01 -16.44
CA ILE A 17 -14.94 17.98 -16.44
C ILE A 17 -13.83 17.53 -15.46
N SER A 18 -14.23 17.02 -14.29
CA SER A 18 -13.29 16.50 -13.28
C SER A 18 -12.49 15.30 -13.81
N THR A 19 -13.15 14.34 -14.46
CA THR A 19 -12.48 13.16 -15.03
C THR A 19 -11.56 13.53 -16.19
N GLN A 20 -11.97 14.45 -17.07
CA GLN A 20 -11.14 14.95 -18.16
C GLN A 20 -9.89 15.67 -17.63
N ASN A 21 -10.05 16.55 -16.63
CA ASN A 21 -8.93 17.25 -16.00
C ASN A 21 -7.95 16.26 -15.34
N TYR A 22 -8.48 15.24 -14.66
CA TYR A 22 -7.67 14.21 -14.03
C TYR A 22 -6.89 13.38 -15.06
N GLN A 23 -7.51 12.98 -16.16
CA GLN A 23 -6.86 12.25 -17.25
C GLN A 23 -5.77 13.10 -17.92
N ALA A 24 -6.03 14.39 -18.13
CA ALA A 24 -5.05 15.33 -18.65
C ALA A 24 -3.85 15.48 -17.70
N GLU A 25 -4.08 15.52 -16.39
CA GLU A 25 -3.00 15.57 -15.39
C GLU A 25 -2.16 14.29 -15.39
N CYS A 26 -2.80 13.11 -15.40
CA CYS A 26 -2.10 11.82 -15.49
C CYS A 26 -1.21 11.74 -16.75
N SER A 27 -1.74 12.22 -17.88
CA SER A 27 -1.02 12.31 -19.15
C SER A 27 0.16 13.27 -19.06
N ALA A 28 -0.05 14.45 -18.47
CA ALA A 28 1.00 15.45 -18.29
C ALA A 28 2.13 14.96 -17.37
N ILE A 29 1.81 14.19 -16.32
CA ILE A 29 2.79 13.55 -15.44
C ILE A 29 3.60 12.52 -16.23
N ALA A 30 2.95 11.63 -16.97
CA ALA A 30 3.61 10.59 -17.76
C ALA A 30 4.57 11.18 -18.81
N ILE A 31 4.16 12.25 -19.49
CA ILE A 31 4.95 12.92 -20.54
C ILE A 31 6.05 13.83 -19.97
N SER A 32 5.96 14.24 -18.71
CA SER A 32 6.91 15.18 -18.12
C SER A 32 8.38 14.72 -18.24
N PRO A 33 9.35 15.65 -18.33
CA PRO A 33 10.76 15.28 -18.41
C PRO A 33 11.21 14.43 -17.21
N SER A 34 12.00 13.39 -17.48
CA SER A 34 12.61 12.58 -16.41
C SER A 34 13.72 13.37 -15.72
N LEU A 35 13.74 13.33 -14.39
CA LEU A 35 14.78 13.95 -13.57
C LEU A 35 15.92 12.97 -13.31
N ASP A 36 17.14 13.49 -13.21
CA ASP A 36 18.24 12.77 -12.55
C ASP A 36 18.18 12.95 -11.01
N ALA A 37 18.85 12.08 -10.26
CA ALA A 37 18.88 12.10 -8.81
C ALA A 37 19.32 13.45 -8.21
N LYS A 38 20.30 14.12 -8.85
CA LYS A 38 20.74 15.47 -8.42
C LYS A 38 19.65 16.52 -8.63
N GLN A 39 19.03 16.50 -9.81
CA GLN A 39 17.95 17.43 -10.15
C GLN A 39 16.75 17.24 -9.24
N TYR A 40 16.38 15.98 -8.95
CA TYR A 40 15.33 15.64 -8.00
C TYR A 40 15.58 16.26 -6.62
N GLN A 41 16.79 16.16 -6.08
CA GLN A 41 17.11 16.71 -4.75
C GLN A 41 17.01 18.23 -4.71
N VAL A 42 17.54 18.92 -5.72
CA VAL A 42 17.46 20.39 -5.83
C VAL A 42 16.00 20.82 -5.91
N LEU A 43 15.22 20.18 -6.77
CA LEU A 43 13.82 20.53 -7.01
C LEU A 43 12.96 20.19 -5.78
N LYS A 44 13.21 19.07 -5.09
CA LYS A 44 12.51 18.70 -3.85
C LYS A 44 12.70 19.74 -2.74
N LYS A 45 13.93 20.25 -2.57
CA LYS A 45 14.28 21.27 -1.55
C LYS A 45 13.74 22.66 -1.86
N ARG A 46 13.41 22.96 -3.12
CA ARG A 46 12.86 24.25 -3.52
C ARG A 46 11.52 24.51 -2.82
N LEU A 47 11.37 25.69 -2.19
CA LEU A 47 10.14 26.06 -1.48
C LEU A 47 8.95 26.23 -2.43
N ILE A 48 9.12 27.03 -3.48
CA ILE A 48 8.07 27.31 -4.47
C ILE A 48 8.28 26.39 -5.67
N LYS A 49 7.30 25.52 -5.95
CA LYS A 49 7.33 24.56 -7.06
C LYS A 49 6.26 24.90 -8.09
N SER A 50 6.66 25.01 -9.35
CA SER A 50 5.71 25.15 -10.47
C SER A 50 4.87 23.88 -10.67
N LEU A 51 3.79 23.94 -11.45
CA LEU A 51 3.04 22.73 -11.81
C LEU A 51 3.91 21.72 -12.58
N GLY A 52 4.75 22.20 -13.50
CA GLY A 52 5.72 21.36 -14.21
C GLY A 52 6.70 20.68 -13.26
N ASP A 53 7.22 21.42 -12.27
CA ASP A 53 8.14 20.92 -11.24
C ASP A 53 7.48 19.78 -10.45
N ARG A 54 6.20 19.95 -10.05
CA ARG A 54 5.44 18.92 -9.32
C ARG A 54 5.23 17.65 -10.15
N ARG A 55 4.90 17.80 -11.44
CA ARG A 55 4.73 16.67 -12.38
C ARG A 55 6.03 15.90 -12.57
N GLN A 56 7.15 16.59 -12.75
CA GLN A 56 8.48 15.98 -12.87
C GLN A 56 8.88 15.23 -11.59
N LEU A 57 8.66 15.82 -10.42
CA LEU A 57 8.87 15.11 -9.13
C LEU A 57 8.02 13.85 -9.08
N ARG A 58 6.72 13.97 -9.35
CA ARG A 58 5.78 12.85 -9.28
C ARG A 58 6.21 11.70 -10.20
N LYS A 59 6.58 12.00 -11.45
CA LYS A 59 7.09 11.00 -12.40
C LYS A 59 8.34 10.30 -11.87
N TYR A 60 9.32 11.06 -11.37
CA TYR A 60 10.54 10.48 -10.80
C TYR A 60 10.24 9.56 -9.61
N GLU A 61 9.36 9.98 -8.70
CA GLU A 61 8.97 9.20 -7.53
C GLU A 61 8.29 7.89 -7.91
N LEU A 62 7.39 7.91 -8.88
CA LEU A 62 6.75 6.70 -9.41
C LEU A 62 7.78 5.77 -10.07
N GLN A 63 8.75 6.33 -10.79
CA GLN A 63 9.81 5.54 -11.45
C GLN A 63 10.67 4.81 -10.41
N GLN A 64 11.00 5.47 -9.30
CA GLN A 64 11.76 4.85 -8.20
C GLN A 64 10.93 3.85 -7.38
N ARG A 65 9.60 4.00 -7.30
CA ARG A 65 8.74 3.03 -6.60
C ARG A 65 8.58 1.74 -7.39
N TYR A 66 8.18 1.89 -8.66
CA TYR A 66 7.70 0.77 -9.48
C TYR A 66 8.77 0.18 -10.38
N HIS A 67 9.79 0.95 -10.76
CA HIS A 67 10.79 0.54 -11.76
C HIS A 67 10.16 0.11 -13.10
N LEU A 68 9.01 0.69 -13.40
CA LEU A 68 8.22 0.50 -14.63
C LEU A 68 8.19 1.80 -15.44
N PRO A 69 7.92 1.74 -16.75
CA PRO A 69 7.65 2.93 -17.54
C PRO A 69 6.43 3.66 -16.99
N ILE A 70 6.52 4.98 -16.84
CA ILE A 70 5.42 5.78 -16.28
C ILE A 70 4.40 6.06 -17.37
N THR A 71 3.26 5.36 -17.30
CA THR A 71 2.10 5.59 -18.15
C THR A 71 0.99 6.30 -17.38
N PRO A 72 0.03 6.97 -18.06
CA PRO A 72 -1.11 7.60 -17.39
C PRO A 72 -1.92 6.61 -16.54
N GLU A 73 -2.04 5.36 -17.00
CA GLU A 73 -2.74 4.30 -16.28
C GLU A 73 -2.02 3.95 -14.97
N LEU A 74 -0.68 3.90 -14.98
CA LEU A 74 0.13 3.66 -13.77
C LEU A 74 -0.01 4.80 -12.75
N VAL A 75 -0.07 6.05 -13.21
CA VAL A 75 -0.30 7.22 -12.34
C VAL A 75 -1.65 7.07 -11.65
N SER A 76 -2.70 6.77 -12.42
CA SER A 76 -4.04 6.57 -11.87
C SER A 76 -4.09 5.40 -10.90
N LEU A 77 -3.36 4.33 -11.20
CA LEU A 77 -3.29 3.15 -10.35
C LEU A 77 -2.58 3.45 -9.01
N ASP A 78 -1.50 4.26 -8.99
CA ASP A 78 -0.86 4.71 -7.75
C ASP A 78 -1.82 5.54 -6.89
N ASP A 79 -2.58 6.45 -7.52
CA ASP A 79 -3.56 7.32 -6.84
C ASP A 79 -4.70 6.51 -6.19
N GLU A 80 -5.07 5.35 -6.77
CA GLU A 80 -6.00 4.37 -6.19
C GLU A 80 -5.38 3.51 -5.05
N GLY A 81 -4.17 3.84 -4.60
CA GLY A 81 -3.49 3.20 -3.49
C GLY A 81 -2.85 1.85 -3.84
N TRP A 82 -2.52 1.61 -5.10
CA TRP A 82 -1.88 0.36 -5.54
C TRP A 82 -0.55 0.10 -4.83
N TYR A 83 0.26 1.12 -4.58
CA TYR A 83 1.53 0.98 -3.87
C TYR A 83 1.37 0.28 -2.51
N GLN A 84 0.38 0.68 -1.71
CA GLN A 84 0.17 0.09 -0.39
C GLN A 84 -0.24 -1.38 -0.48
N LYS A 85 -1.09 -1.72 -1.45
CA LYS A 85 -1.54 -3.09 -1.72
C LYS A 85 -0.36 -3.99 -2.10
N LEU A 86 0.50 -3.50 -2.99
CA LEU A 86 1.71 -4.22 -3.44
C LEU A 86 2.70 -4.46 -2.31
N ARG A 87 2.94 -3.47 -1.45
CA ARG A 87 3.84 -3.61 -0.30
C ARG A 87 3.42 -4.77 0.60
N ILE A 88 2.13 -4.82 0.95
CA ILE A 88 1.60 -5.88 1.81
C ILE A 88 1.70 -7.22 1.08
N HIS A 89 1.30 -7.27 -0.20
CA HIS A 89 1.33 -8.50 -0.97
C HIS A 89 2.76 -9.07 -1.11
N TYR A 90 3.72 -8.22 -1.46
CA TYR A 90 5.14 -8.62 -1.58
C TYR A 90 5.66 -9.25 -0.28
N PHE A 91 5.46 -8.58 0.86
CA PHE A 91 5.92 -9.11 2.15
C PHE A 91 5.09 -10.28 2.68
N LEU A 92 3.89 -10.49 2.17
CA LEU A 92 3.08 -11.68 2.47
C LEU A 92 3.54 -12.91 1.69
N THR A 93 4.19 -12.71 0.54
CA THR A 93 4.63 -13.78 -0.36
C THR A 93 6.15 -13.80 -0.51
N VAL A 94 6.67 -13.23 -1.60
CA VAL A 94 8.05 -13.38 -2.07
C VAL A 94 9.07 -12.72 -1.14
N GLY A 95 8.71 -11.59 -0.54
CA GLY A 95 9.57 -10.75 0.29
C GLY A 95 9.56 -11.07 1.77
N ARG A 96 8.82 -12.10 2.21
CA ARG A 96 8.50 -12.33 3.63
C ARG A 96 9.73 -12.42 4.55
N SER A 97 10.82 -13.00 4.07
CA SER A 97 12.08 -13.13 4.83
C SER A 97 12.74 -11.78 5.14
N TYR A 98 12.50 -10.75 4.33
CA TYR A 98 13.13 -9.43 4.46
C TYR A 98 12.28 -8.43 5.25
N LEU A 99 11.08 -8.82 5.69
CA LEU A 99 10.15 -7.94 6.39
C LEU A 99 10.71 -7.43 7.72
N ALA A 100 11.35 -8.31 8.51
CA ALA A 100 11.93 -7.95 9.79
C ALA A 100 13.06 -6.91 9.64
N ASP A 101 13.93 -7.10 8.65
CA ASP A 101 15.00 -6.14 8.34
C ASP A 101 14.44 -4.78 7.94
N ARG A 102 13.38 -4.77 7.14
CA ARG A 102 12.69 -3.55 6.72
C ARG A 102 12.09 -2.82 7.92
N ASP A 103 11.35 -3.52 8.76
CA ASP A 103 10.66 -2.94 9.92
C ASP A 103 11.68 -2.38 10.92
N ALA A 104 12.78 -3.10 11.17
CA ALA A 104 13.88 -2.64 11.99
C ALA A 104 14.59 -1.39 11.42
N LYS A 105 14.72 -1.28 10.09
CA LYS A 105 15.29 -0.09 9.44
C LYS A 105 14.38 1.12 9.55
N VAL A 106 13.08 0.94 9.35
CA VAL A 106 12.10 2.03 9.52
C VAL A 106 12.09 2.51 10.96
N ALA A 107 12.10 1.59 11.93
CA ALA A 107 12.18 1.91 13.34
C ALA A 107 13.41 2.77 13.66
N ARG A 108 14.60 2.34 13.19
CA ARG A 108 15.85 3.09 13.37
C ARG A 108 15.79 4.48 12.76
N LYS A 109 15.29 4.62 11.53
CA LYS A 109 15.14 5.92 10.87
C LYS A 109 14.23 6.87 11.66
N LEU A 110 13.13 6.36 12.23
CA LEU A 110 12.23 7.18 13.05
C LEU A 110 12.90 7.62 14.36
N ILE A 111 13.65 6.74 15.02
CA ILE A 111 14.42 7.08 16.23
C ILE A 111 15.49 8.14 15.92
N GLU A 112 16.21 7.99 14.81
CA GLU A 112 17.22 8.98 14.36
C GLU A 112 16.57 10.34 14.10
N GLN A 113 15.41 10.37 13.42
CA GLN A 113 14.68 11.61 13.13
C GLN A 113 14.09 12.27 14.39
N GLY A 114 13.72 11.47 15.39
CA GLY A 114 13.20 11.94 16.66
C GLY A 114 14.28 12.23 17.71
N ASN A 115 15.56 12.28 17.33
CA ASN A 115 16.70 12.47 18.24
C ASN A 115 16.68 11.52 19.45
N GLY A 116 16.32 10.25 19.22
CA GLY A 116 16.22 9.22 20.27
C GLY A 116 14.79 9.04 20.82
N SER A 117 13.85 9.94 20.54
CA SER A 117 12.44 9.80 20.91
C SER A 117 11.63 9.17 19.78
N LEU A 118 10.72 8.24 20.12
CA LEU A 118 9.85 7.57 19.16
C LEU A 118 8.40 8.01 19.34
N PHE A 119 7.82 8.62 18.31
CA PHE A 119 6.40 8.92 18.29
C PHE A 119 5.59 7.68 17.87
N LEU A 120 4.83 7.11 18.81
CA LEU A 120 4.15 5.82 18.63
C LEU A 120 3.17 5.78 17.45
N PRO A 121 2.37 6.83 17.15
CA PRO A 121 1.45 6.80 16.00
C PRO A 121 2.17 6.65 14.66
N ASP A 122 3.30 7.35 14.47
CA ASP A 122 4.11 7.25 13.26
C ASP A 122 4.80 5.89 13.17
N PHE A 123 5.30 5.39 14.31
CA PHE A 123 5.87 4.05 14.37
C PHE A 123 4.83 3.00 13.95
N ASN A 124 3.68 2.95 14.61
CA ASN A 124 2.64 1.96 14.36
C ASN A 124 2.12 1.97 12.93
N SER A 125 1.90 3.15 12.34
CA SER A 125 1.43 3.28 10.96
C SER A 125 2.51 2.91 9.93
N SER A 126 3.79 2.99 10.30
CA SER A 126 4.90 2.68 9.41
C SER A 126 5.26 1.19 9.37
N GLN A 127 4.96 0.41 10.43
CA GLN A 127 5.29 -1.01 10.52
C GLN A 127 4.35 -1.88 9.68
N LEU A 128 4.91 -2.92 9.04
CA LEU A 128 4.12 -3.86 8.23
C LEU A 128 3.97 -5.23 8.90
N GLY A 129 4.82 -5.56 9.88
CA GLY A 129 4.83 -6.84 10.59
C GLY A 129 3.48 -7.26 11.15
N ALA A 130 2.77 -6.35 11.84
CA ALA A 130 1.47 -6.66 12.41
C ALA A 130 0.41 -6.96 11.32
N ILE A 131 0.42 -6.19 10.23
CA ILE A 131 -0.51 -6.36 9.10
C ILE A 131 -0.26 -7.71 8.42
N VAL A 132 0.99 -7.99 8.06
CA VAL A 132 1.37 -9.24 7.39
C VAL A 132 1.09 -10.42 8.31
N GLY A 133 1.55 -10.38 9.57
CA GLY A 133 1.32 -11.44 10.55
C GLY A 133 -0.16 -11.75 10.79
N THR A 134 -1.03 -10.72 10.81
CA THR A 134 -2.48 -10.94 10.92
C THR A 134 -3.03 -11.69 9.70
N LEU A 135 -2.58 -11.34 8.49
CA LEU A 135 -2.98 -12.04 7.26
C LEU A 135 -2.45 -13.48 7.21
N GLU A 136 -1.27 -13.74 7.77
CA GLU A 136 -0.69 -15.08 7.92
C GLU A 136 -1.51 -15.95 8.87
N ILE A 137 -1.85 -15.43 10.05
CA ILE A 137 -2.71 -16.13 11.03
C ILE A 137 -4.08 -16.44 10.44
N LEU A 138 -4.62 -15.54 9.62
CA LEU A 138 -5.88 -15.75 8.90
C LEU A 138 -5.73 -16.64 7.65
N GLY A 139 -4.56 -17.21 7.38
CA GLY A 139 -4.36 -18.20 6.31
C GLY A 139 -4.39 -17.66 4.88
N ILE A 140 -4.28 -16.33 4.69
CA ILE A 140 -4.29 -15.73 3.34
C ILE A 140 -3.13 -16.23 2.45
N PRO A 141 -1.89 -16.41 2.93
CA PRO A 141 -0.82 -16.96 2.09
C PRO A 141 -1.16 -18.32 1.48
N VAL A 142 -1.83 -19.20 2.25
CA VAL A 142 -2.23 -20.54 1.79
C VAL A 142 -3.24 -20.43 0.65
N LEU A 143 -4.18 -19.49 0.74
CA LEU A 143 -5.16 -19.24 -0.32
C LEU A 143 -4.52 -18.67 -1.60
N LEU A 144 -3.39 -17.97 -1.50
CA LEU A 144 -2.68 -17.40 -2.65
C LEU A 144 -1.78 -18.40 -3.38
N GLN A 145 -1.47 -19.55 -2.77
CA GLN A 145 -0.61 -20.58 -3.39
C GLN A 145 -1.31 -21.30 -4.55
N ASP A 146 -2.63 -21.49 -4.45
CA ASP A 146 -3.44 -22.11 -5.49
C ASP A 146 -4.63 -21.22 -5.86
N LEU A 147 -4.42 -20.37 -6.87
CA LEU A 147 -5.48 -19.52 -7.42
C LEU A 147 -6.54 -20.30 -8.20
N THR A 148 -6.24 -21.55 -8.60
CA THR A 148 -7.20 -22.39 -9.32
C THR A 148 -8.23 -23.01 -8.39
N ARG A 149 -7.95 -23.04 -7.09
CA ARG A 149 -8.83 -23.57 -6.05
C ARG A 149 -10.21 -22.93 -6.07
N GLU A 150 -11.22 -23.79 -6.07
CA GLU A 150 -12.61 -23.40 -5.85
C GLU A 150 -12.89 -23.24 -4.35
N LEU A 151 -13.48 -22.10 -3.99
CA LEU A 151 -13.79 -21.72 -2.62
C LEU A 151 -15.29 -21.70 -2.39
N ARG A 152 -15.74 -22.30 -1.29
CA ARG A 152 -17.15 -22.37 -0.88
C ARG A 152 -17.26 -21.92 0.56
N ASN A 153 -18.37 -21.28 0.92
CA ASN A 153 -18.60 -20.91 2.32
C ASN A 153 -18.61 -22.13 3.27
N THR A 154 -18.82 -23.33 2.76
CA THR A 154 -18.86 -24.58 3.55
C THR A 154 -17.49 -25.19 3.80
N ASP A 155 -16.43 -24.68 3.18
CA ASP A 155 -15.09 -25.25 3.33
C ASP A 155 -14.58 -25.09 4.77
N LEU A 156 -14.00 -26.15 5.32
CA LEU A 156 -13.62 -26.21 6.74
C LEU A 156 -12.56 -25.17 7.11
N ASP A 157 -11.59 -24.96 6.23
CA ASP A 157 -10.54 -23.96 6.42
C ASP A 157 -11.12 -22.54 6.41
N LEU A 158 -12.04 -22.23 5.50
CA LEU A 158 -12.71 -20.93 5.46
C LEU A 158 -13.62 -20.69 6.67
N GLN A 159 -14.29 -21.74 7.16
CA GLN A 159 -15.06 -21.69 8.41
C GLN A 159 -14.15 -21.41 9.62
N SER A 160 -12.99 -22.06 9.68
CA SER A 160 -12.01 -21.83 10.75
C SER A 160 -11.45 -20.40 10.72
N LEU A 161 -11.12 -19.89 9.52
CA LEU A 161 -10.71 -18.50 9.31
C LEU A 161 -11.79 -17.54 9.78
N ALA A 162 -13.05 -17.79 9.41
CA ALA A 162 -14.17 -16.95 9.81
C ALA A 162 -14.37 -16.95 11.33
N ALA A 163 -14.22 -18.10 11.99
CA ALA A 163 -14.29 -18.20 13.44
C ALA A 163 -13.20 -17.37 14.13
N ILE A 164 -11.95 -17.48 13.68
CA ILE A 164 -10.83 -16.66 14.18
C ILE A 164 -11.11 -15.17 13.96
N ALA A 165 -11.58 -14.82 12.75
CA ALA A 165 -11.86 -13.44 12.40
C ALA A 165 -13.01 -12.84 13.22
N HIS A 166 -14.06 -13.61 13.53
CA HIS A 166 -15.20 -13.17 14.34
C HIS A 166 -14.86 -13.00 15.83
N SER A 167 -13.94 -13.83 16.34
CA SER A 167 -13.44 -13.72 17.71
C SER A 167 -12.54 -12.49 17.90
N ASN A 168 -11.76 -12.10 16.89
CA ASN A 168 -10.74 -11.05 16.97
C ASN A 168 -11.10 -9.79 16.14
N ARG A 169 -12.38 -9.43 16.08
CA ARG A 169 -12.86 -8.36 15.17
C ARG A 169 -12.32 -6.98 15.50
N GLN A 170 -12.10 -6.70 16.78
CA GLN A 170 -11.61 -5.38 17.21
C GLN A 170 -10.14 -5.22 16.82
N GLU A 171 -9.33 -6.24 17.07
CA GLU A 171 -7.92 -6.33 16.72
C GLU A 171 -7.73 -6.23 15.21
N ILE A 172 -8.52 -6.97 14.43
CA ILE A 172 -8.50 -6.88 12.97
C ILE A 172 -8.87 -5.48 12.48
N LYS A 173 -9.86 -4.83 13.11
CA LYS A 173 -10.21 -3.45 12.77
C LYS A 173 -9.05 -2.50 13.07
N THR A 174 -8.39 -2.65 14.21
CA THR A 174 -7.27 -1.79 14.61
C THR A 174 -6.05 -1.98 13.70
N ILE A 175 -5.68 -3.23 13.39
CA ILE A 175 -4.46 -3.55 12.65
C ILE A 175 -4.66 -3.38 11.14
N LEU A 176 -5.71 -3.96 10.58
CA LEU A 176 -5.93 -3.98 9.13
C LEU A 176 -6.77 -2.80 8.65
N ASN A 177 -7.41 -2.05 9.54
CA ASN A 177 -8.44 -1.06 9.20
C ASN A 177 -9.53 -1.69 8.31
N ILE A 178 -10.06 -2.85 8.75
CA ILE A 178 -11.18 -3.58 8.13
C ILE A 178 -12.22 -3.89 9.19
N GLY A 179 -13.44 -3.41 8.96
CA GLY A 179 -14.59 -3.84 9.76
C GLY A 179 -15.09 -5.23 9.33
N ILE A 180 -15.14 -6.15 10.28
CA ILE A 180 -15.81 -7.46 10.11
C ILE A 180 -17.13 -7.44 10.87
N ALA A 181 -18.25 -7.53 10.14
CA ALA A 181 -19.57 -7.60 10.74
C ALA A 181 -19.90 -9.04 11.18
N LYS A 182 -20.74 -9.20 12.22
CA LYS A 182 -21.11 -10.51 12.78
C LYS A 182 -21.74 -11.47 11.76
N ASN A 183 -22.40 -10.91 10.75
CA ASN A 183 -23.11 -11.65 9.71
C ASN A 183 -22.29 -11.86 8.43
N HIS A 184 -21.02 -11.43 8.39
CA HIS A 184 -20.18 -11.72 7.23
C HIS A 184 -19.98 -13.22 7.07
N SER A 185 -20.23 -13.72 5.86
CA SER A 185 -19.89 -15.08 5.48
C SER A 185 -18.37 -15.26 5.35
N PRO A 186 -17.85 -16.50 5.43
CA PRO A 186 -16.43 -16.78 5.22
C PRO A 186 -15.86 -16.13 3.95
N ILE A 187 -16.53 -16.31 2.80
CA ILE A 187 -16.11 -15.70 1.54
C ILE A 187 -16.11 -14.17 1.59
N THR A 188 -17.05 -13.55 2.33
CA THR A 188 -17.07 -12.09 2.49
C THR A 188 -15.86 -11.61 3.28
N ILE A 189 -15.48 -12.32 4.34
CA ILE A 189 -14.30 -12.02 5.14
C ILE A 189 -13.05 -12.15 4.28
N VAL A 190 -12.88 -13.27 3.57
CA VAL A 190 -11.75 -13.51 2.67
C VAL A 190 -11.67 -12.41 1.60
N SER A 191 -12.79 -12.05 0.96
CA SER A 191 -12.82 -10.97 -0.04
C SER A 191 -12.33 -9.64 0.52
N ARG A 192 -12.73 -9.28 1.74
CA ARG A 192 -12.24 -8.05 2.40
C ARG A 192 -10.74 -8.13 2.72
N LEU A 193 -10.24 -9.28 3.16
CA LEU A 193 -8.81 -9.48 3.43
C LEU A 193 -7.99 -9.39 2.13
N LEU A 194 -8.42 -10.06 1.06
CA LEU A 194 -7.78 -10.01 -0.26
C LEU A 194 -7.78 -8.60 -0.87
N SER A 195 -8.81 -7.79 -0.58
CA SER A 195 -8.84 -6.40 -1.05
C SER A 195 -7.67 -5.57 -0.54
N LYS A 196 -7.07 -5.91 0.63
CA LYS A 196 -5.89 -5.22 1.17
C LYS A 196 -4.61 -5.46 0.38
N ILE A 197 -4.53 -6.57 -0.33
CA ILE A 197 -3.40 -6.91 -1.22
C ILE A 197 -3.76 -6.67 -2.70
N GLY A 198 -4.91 -6.05 -2.98
CA GLY A 198 -5.35 -5.78 -4.34
C GLY A 198 -5.77 -7.02 -5.12
N CYS A 199 -6.12 -8.13 -4.45
CA CYS A 199 -6.69 -9.32 -5.06
C CYS A 199 -8.22 -9.29 -4.95
N LYS A 200 -8.90 -9.96 -5.89
CA LYS A 200 -10.37 -10.02 -5.93
C LYS A 200 -10.83 -11.47 -5.98
N ILE A 201 -12.06 -11.71 -5.54
CA ILE A 201 -12.74 -13.00 -5.70
C ILE A 201 -13.87 -12.84 -6.71
N LYS A 202 -14.06 -13.83 -7.58
CA LYS A 202 -15.19 -13.92 -8.51
C LYS A 202 -16.06 -15.11 -8.18
N CYS A 203 -17.38 -14.95 -8.29
CA CYS A 203 -18.32 -16.07 -8.26
C CYS A 203 -18.30 -16.74 -9.63
N LEU A 204 -17.96 -18.03 -9.68
CA LEU A 204 -17.94 -18.82 -10.91
C LEU A 204 -19.32 -19.35 -11.27
N ARG A 205 -19.98 -20.01 -10.31
CA ARG A 205 -21.26 -20.68 -10.54
C ARG A 205 -22.02 -20.94 -9.25
N ASN A 206 -23.28 -21.34 -9.41
CA ASN A 206 -24.10 -21.92 -8.34
C ASN A 206 -24.19 -23.43 -8.56
N GLU A 207 -23.83 -24.21 -7.56
CA GLU A 207 -24.00 -25.67 -7.55
C GLU A 207 -25.16 -26.07 -6.65
N SER A 208 -25.86 -27.15 -7.01
CA SER A 208 -26.85 -27.76 -6.12
C SER A 208 -26.16 -28.90 -5.37
N GLN A 209 -25.92 -28.71 -4.07
CA GLN A 209 -25.36 -29.73 -3.20
C GLN A 209 -26.42 -30.08 -2.15
N ASN A 210 -26.84 -31.35 -2.10
CA ASN A 210 -27.84 -31.85 -1.15
C ASN A 210 -29.12 -31.00 -1.09
N LYS A 211 -29.71 -30.69 -2.26
CA LYS A 211 -30.92 -29.85 -2.41
C LYS A 211 -30.76 -28.39 -1.94
N LYS A 212 -29.54 -27.95 -1.60
CA LYS A 212 -29.22 -26.55 -1.26
C LYS A 212 -28.33 -25.95 -2.35
N ARG A 213 -28.55 -24.67 -2.67
CA ARG A 213 -27.73 -23.93 -3.62
C ARG A 213 -26.48 -23.38 -2.92
N VAL A 214 -25.30 -23.75 -3.40
CA VAL A 214 -24.00 -23.31 -2.91
C VAL A 214 -23.30 -22.50 -4.00
N ARG A 215 -22.80 -21.31 -3.65
CA ARG A 215 -21.99 -20.48 -4.56
C ARG A 215 -20.54 -20.95 -4.52
N VAL A 216 -19.95 -21.11 -5.70
CA VAL A 216 -18.54 -21.45 -5.89
C VAL A 216 -17.80 -20.22 -6.35
N TYR A 217 -16.68 -19.94 -5.69
CA TYR A 217 -15.85 -18.76 -5.90
C TYR A 217 -14.43 -19.14 -6.27
N GLN A 218 -13.68 -18.21 -6.85
CA GLN A 218 -12.27 -18.37 -7.15
C GLN A 218 -11.55 -17.03 -6.98
N ILE A 219 -10.30 -17.07 -6.54
CA ILE A 219 -9.44 -15.89 -6.47
C ILE A 219 -9.02 -15.54 -7.89
N LEU A 220 -9.22 -14.30 -8.29
CA LEU A 220 -8.76 -13.80 -9.57
C LEU A 220 -7.28 -13.49 -9.48
N ASP A 221 -6.52 -14.04 -10.43
CA ASP A 221 -5.17 -13.58 -10.66
C ASP A 221 -5.17 -12.11 -11.10
N SER A 222 -4.19 -11.37 -10.62
CA SER A 222 -4.09 -9.95 -10.89
C SER A 222 -3.43 -9.74 -12.24
N GLN A 223 -4.19 -9.22 -13.20
CA GLN A 223 -3.70 -8.92 -14.56
C GLN A 223 -2.83 -7.64 -14.61
N ASP A 224 -2.21 -7.26 -13.49
CA ASP A 224 -1.38 -6.06 -13.37
C ASP A 224 0.11 -6.41 -13.40
N GLU A 225 0.97 -5.40 -13.48
CA GLU A 225 2.42 -5.60 -13.59
C GLU A 225 3.12 -5.90 -12.25
N ARG A 226 2.37 -6.40 -11.23
CA ARG A 226 2.89 -6.56 -9.87
C ARG A 226 4.08 -7.51 -9.78
N GLU A 227 4.09 -8.57 -10.59
CA GLU A 227 5.18 -9.54 -10.59
C GLU A 227 6.51 -8.94 -11.05
N ARG A 228 6.47 -8.01 -12.02
CA ARG A 228 7.65 -7.26 -12.47
C ARG A 228 8.18 -6.40 -11.35
N VAL A 229 7.30 -5.71 -10.62
CA VAL A 229 7.65 -4.91 -9.44
C VAL A 229 8.27 -5.79 -8.36
N PHE A 230 7.66 -6.95 -8.06
CA PHE A 230 8.17 -7.88 -7.04
C PHE A 230 9.54 -8.45 -7.40
N THR A 231 9.76 -8.77 -8.67
CA THR A 231 11.07 -9.25 -9.15
C THR A 231 12.15 -8.20 -8.91
N HIS A 232 11.85 -6.94 -9.19
CA HIS A 232 12.78 -5.84 -8.94
C HIS A 232 13.03 -5.63 -7.44
N TRP A 233 11.97 -5.56 -6.64
CA TRP A 233 12.08 -5.41 -5.18
C TRP A 233 12.86 -6.56 -4.54
N LEU A 234 12.63 -7.79 -4.97
CA LEU A 234 13.37 -8.96 -4.52
C LEU A 234 14.86 -8.87 -4.88
N SER A 235 15.20 -8.38 -6.08
CA SER A 235 16.59 -8.15 -6.45
C SER A 235 17.28 -7.14 -5.52
N ILE A 236 16.59 -6.05 -5.14
CA ILE A 236 17.12 -5.07 -4.18
C ILE A 236 17.32 -5.72 -2.81
N ASP A 237 16.31 -6.45 -2.31
CA ASP A 237 16.36 -7.05 -0.98
C ASP A 237 17.41 -8.16 -0.87
N ARG A 238 17.62 -8.96 -1.93
CA ARG A 238 18.70 -9.94 -1.99
C ARG A 238 20.08 -9.31 -1.84
N GLN A 239 20.28 -8.14 -2.44
CA GLN A 239 21.54 -7.41 -2.31
C GLN A 239 21.64 -6.68 -0.97
N ARG A 240 20.52 -6.15 -0.49
CA ARG A 240 20.44 -5.31 0.70
C ARG A 240 19.12 -5.58 1.44
N PRO A 241 19.12 -6.51 2.41
CA PRO A 241 17.90 -6.98 3.08
C PRO A 241 17.02 -5.84 3.60
N GLY A 242 15.74 -5.82 3.19
CA GLY A 242 14.75 -4.83 3.63
C GLY A 242 14.92 -3.42 3.05
N ASN A 243 15.54 -3.27 1.88
CA ASN A 243 15.70 -1.98 1.19
C ASN A 243 14.77 -1.78 -0.01
N SER A 244 13.99 -2.78 -0.41
CA SER A 244 13.09 -2.72 -1.58
C SER A 244 12.18 -1.50 -1.62
N LEU A 245 11.75 -0.99 -0.46
CA LEU A 245 10.86 0.17 -0.35
C LEU A 245 11.57 1.49 -0.02
N PHE A 246 12.88 1.47 0.19
CA PHE A 246 13.65 2.65 0.56
C PHE A 246 14.24 3.31 -0.69
N TRP A 247 14.01 4.61 -0.81
CA TRP A 247 14.49 5.36 -1.96
C TRP A 247 15.98 5.63 -1.84
N SER A 248 16.70 5.55 -2.95
CA SER A 248 18.12 5.91 -3.02
C SER A 248 18.41 7.34 -2.54
N GLY A 249 17.43 8.24 -2.58
CA GLY A 249 17.53 9.62 -2.09
C GLY A 249 17.56 9.78 -0.57
N ASP A 250 17.09 8.79 0.20
CA ASP A 250 17.19 8.81 1.67
C ASP A 250 18.65 8.70 2.16
N ARG A 251 19.56 8.29 1.28
CA ARG A 251 20.99 8.10 1.58
C ARG A 251 21.75 9.38 1.90
N VAL A 252 21.31 10.54 1.41
CA VAL A 252 22.08 11.78 1.53
C VAL A 252 21.94 12.45 2.91
N SER A 253 21.03 11.96 3.75
CA SER A 253 20.91 12.43 5.14
C SER A 253 22.03 11.92 6.05
N ASN A 254 22.65 10.77 5.74
CA ASN A 254 23.50 10.05 6.69
C ASN A 254 25.02 10.22 6.45
N SER A 255 25.45 10.91 5.38
CA SER A 255 26.89 11.15 5.14
C SER A 255 27.39 12.52 5.57
N ALA A 256 26.56 13.33 6.24
CA ALA A 256 26.89 14.72 6.60
C ALA A 256 26.92 14.99 8.12
N GLN A 257 27.00 13.97 8.97
CA GLN A 257 27.15 14.15 10.42
C GLN A 257 28.31 13.30 10.97
N SER A 258 29.52 13.73 10.65
CA SER A 258 30.73 13.47 11.44
C SER A 258 31.70 14.64 11.27
N THR A 259 31.20 15.85 11.49
CA THR A 259 32.04 16.99 11.86
C THR A 259 31.34 17.64 13.04
N ALA A 260 31.71 17.19 14.24
CA ALA A 260 31.35 17.84 15.48
C ALA A 260 32.01 19.23 15.48
N CYS A 261 31.31 20.23 14.96
CA CYS A 261 31.60 21.62 15.27
C CYS A 261 30.89 21.93 16.59
N GLN A 262 31.67 21.88 17.67
CA GLN A 262 31.34 22.58 18.90
C GLN A 262 31.01 24.03 18.55
N ASN A 263 29.78 24.45 18.80
CA ASN A 263 29.46 25.86 18.99
C ASN A 263 28.24 25.90 19.91
N GLY A 264 28.51 26.39 21.13
CA GLY A 264 27.49 26.59 22.14
C GLY A 264 26.41 27.55 21.63
N ARG A 265 25.18 27.25 22.01
CA ARG A 265 24.12 28.23 22.23
C ARG A 265 23.17 27.63 23.24
N ASP A 266 22.98 28.38 24.32
CA ASP A 266 22.01 28.16 25.37
C ASP A 266 20.60 28.04 24.78
N TYR A 267 20.00 26.86 24.90
CA TYR A 267 18.55 26.73 24.92
C TYR A 267 18.18 25.63 25.92
N LEU A 268 17.39 26.02 26.93
CA LEU A 268 16.78 25.11 27.88
C LEU A 268 15.65 24.36 27.16
N GLN A 269 15.84 23.05 26.96
CA GLN A 269 14.80 22.15 26.49
C GLN A 269 13.86 21.83 27.66
N LEU A 270 12.60 22.27 27.56
CA LEU A 270 11.57 21.93 28.53
C LEU A 270 11.10 20.49 28.28
N SER A 271 11.45 19.57 29.19
CA SER A 271 10.80 18.27 29.30
C SER A 271 9.49 18.44 30.06
N LEU A 272 8.37 18.07 29.45
CA LEU A 272 7.09 17.92 30.15
C LEU A 272 6.98 16.47 30.63
N ASP A 273 7.15 16.27 31.94
CA ASP A 273 6.66 15.09 32.63
C ASP A 273 5.19 15.32 33.00
N VAL A 274 4.26 14.75 32.23
CA VAL A 274 2.91 14.34 32.67
C VAL A 274 2.45 13.13 31.85
#